data_AF-A0A7C5TQX6-F1
#
_entry.id   AF-A0A7C5TQX6-F1
#
_cell.length_a   1.000
_cell.length_b   1.000
_cell.length_c   1.000
_cell.angle_alpha   90.00
_cell.angle_beta   90.00
_cell.angle_gamma   90.00
#
_symmetry.space_group_name_H-M   'P 1'
#
loop_
_entity.id
_entity.type
_entity.pdbx_description
1 polymer ?
#
loop_
_entity_poly.entity_id
_entity_poly.type
_entity_poly.pdbx_seq_one_letter_code
_entity_poly.pdbx_strand_id
1 'polypeptide(L)' 'MRACKSCMRITEEEKCPVCKSQTTQYWGGYVAVLDPENSEIAKRLKIKTPGQYALKVR' A
#
# COMPACT_ATOMS: atom_id res chain seq x y z
N MET A 1 8.07 9.47 -2.50
CA MET A 1 7.11 8.38 -2.24
C MET A 1 7.69 7.37 -1.25
N ARG A 2 6.91 7.00 -0.24
CA ARG A 2 7.27 6.04 0.82
C ARG A 2 6.18 4.96 0.91
N ALA A 3 6.52 3.78 1.40
CA ALA A 3 5.54 2.72 1.64
C ALA A 3 5.47 2.37 3.13
N CYS A 4 4.26 2.13 3.63
CA CYS A 4 4.06 1.67 4.98
C CYS A 4 4.57 0.22 5.16
N LYS A 5 5.35 -0.04 6.21
CA LYS A 5 5.84 -1.40 6.50
C LYS A 5 4.75 -2.38 6.94
N SER A 6 3.64 -1.86 7.48
CA SER A 6 2.56 -2.67 8.03
C SER A 6 1.46 -2.96 7.01
N CYS A 7 0.92 -1.90 6.36
CA CYS A 7 -0.19 -2.03 5.43
C CYS A 7 0.19 -1.86 3.95
N MET A 8 1.48 -1.64 3.66
CA MET A 8 2.03 -1.49 2.30
C MET A 8 1.48 -0.31 1.49
N ARG A 9 0.61 0.53 2.07
CA ARG A 9 0.09 1.73 1.41
C ARG A 9 1.22 2.70 1.10
N ILE A 10 1.19 3.25 -0.11
CA ILE A 10 2.10 4.29 -0.55
C ILE A 10 1.57 5.65 -0.08
N THR A 11 2.46 6.45 0.48
CA THR A 11 2.18 7.80 0.99
C THR A 11 3.44 8.66 0.87
N GLU A 12 3.30 9.97 1.01
CA GLU A 12 4.43 10.89 1.10
C GLU A 12 4.85 11.16 2.55
N GLU A 13 3.99 10.81 3.50
CA GLU A 13 4.22 11.01 4.93
C GLU A 13 5.21 9.98 5.52
N GLU A 14 5.95 10.40 6.54
CA GLU A 14 6.82 9.51 7.31
C GLU A 14 6.05 8.50 8.18
N LYS A 15 4.82 8.85 8.54
CA LYS A 15 3.88 7.97 9.22
C LYS A 15 2.71 7.65 8.30
N CYS A 16 2.24 6.42 8.33
CA CYS A 16 1.12 6.01 7.51
C CYS A 16 -0.17 6.68 8.01
N PRO A 17 -0.94 7.37 7.14
CA PRO A 17 -2.19 8.02 7.55
C PRO A 17 -3.29 7.02 7.94
N VAL A 18 -3.14 5.73 7.61
CA VAL A 18 -4.14 4.68 7.89
C VAL A 18 -3.85 3.95 9.19
N CYS A 19 -2.65 3.39 9.33
CA CYS A 19 -2.29 2.53 10.46
C CYS A 19 -1.27 3.17 11.41
N LYS A 20 -0.84 4.42 11.14
CA LYS A 20 0.10 5.21 11.95
C LYS A 20 1.50 4.59 12.11
N SER A 21 1.81 3.51 11.41
CA SER A 21 3.14 2.88 11.39
C SER A 21 4.15 3.71 10.60
N GLN A 22 5.45 3.47 10.83
CA GLN A 22 6.51 4.09 10.04
C GLN A 22 6.49 3.65 8.57
N THR A 23 6.87 4.58 7.70
CA THR A 23 7.04 4.35 6.27
C THR A 23 8.52 4.33 5.89
N THR A 24 8.85 3.64 4.80
CA THR A 24 10.20 3.49 4.28
C THR A 24 10.27 3.92 2.83
N GLN A 25 11.42 4.41 2.39
CA GLN A 25 11.70 4.66 0.96
C GLN A 25 12.14 3.37 0.24
N TYR A 26 12.56 2.35 0.98
CA TYR A 26 12.99 1.07 0.44
C TYR A 26 11.81 0.12 0.27
N TRP A 27 11.15 0.21 -0.87
CA TRP A 27 10.08 -0.69 -1.28
C TRP A 27 10.17 -0.93 -2.79
N GLY A 28 9.52 -1.99 -3.27
CA GLY A 28 9.55 -2.38 -4.67
C GLY A 28 8.23 -3.01 -5.11
N GLY A 29 7.94 -2.85 -6.40
CA GLY A 29 6.67 -3.22 -7.01
C GLY A 29 5.55 -2.25 -6.62
N TYR A 30 4.73 -1.89 -7.60
CA TYR A 30 3.69 -0.87 -7.47
C TYR A 30 2.36 -1.44 -7.96
N VAL A 31 1.31 -1.27 -7.16
CA VAL A 31 -0.05 -1.64 -7.52
C VAL A 31 -0.98 -0.48 -7.17
N ALA A 32 -1.71 0.01 -8.16
CA ALA A 32 -2.82 0.93 -7.95
C ALA A 32 -4.12 0.14 -8.02
N VAL A 33 -4.88 0.15 -6.93
CA VAL A 33 -6.22 -0.45 -6.86
C VAL A 33 -7.24 0.67 -6.97
N LEU A 34 -7.98 0.70 -8.08
CA LEU A 34 -9.07 1.66 -8.30
C LEU A 34 -10.38 1.16 -7.69
N ASP A 35 -10.70 -0.12 -7.91
CA ASP A 35 -11.91 -0.77 -7.43
C ASP A 35 -11.54 -2.10 -6.76
N PRO A 36 -11.49 -2.16 -5.41
CA PRO A 36 -11.18 -3.38 -4.70
C PRO A 36 -12.24 -4.49 -4.85
N GLU A 37 -13.50 -4.14 -5.12
CA GLU A 37 -14.60 -5.10 -5.19
C GLU A 37 -14.58 -5.87 -6.52
N ASN A 38 -14.22 -5.19 -7.61
CA ASN A 38 -14.12 -5.77 -8.93
C ASN A 38 -12.70 -6.26 -9.29
N SER A 39 -11.67 -5.91 -8.52
CA SER A 39 -10.29 -6.34 -8.80
C SER A 39 -9.94 -7.68 -8.15
N GLU A 40 -9.68 -8.70 -8.97
CA GLU A 40 -9.17 -9.99 -8.49
C GLU A 40 -7.77 -9.85 -7.84
N ILE A 41 -6.93 -8.95 -8.36
CA ILE A 41 -5.62 -8.64 -7.79
C ILE A 41 -5.78 -8.08 -6.38
N ALA A 42 -6.71 -7.13 -6.18
CA ALA A 42 -6.98 -6.57 -4.86
C ALA A 42 -7.47 -7.64 -3.87
N LYS A 43 -8.35 -8.55 -4.32
CA LYS A 43 -8.82 -9.69 -3.51
C LYS A 43 -7.68 -10.62 -3.09
N ARG A 44 -6.80 -10.98 -4.03
CA ARG A 44 -5.61 -11.82 -3.75
C ARG A 44 -4.64 -11.13 -2.79
N LEU A 45 -4.46 -9.82 -2.92
CA LEU A 45 -3.62 -9.00 -2.02
C LEU A 45 -4.34 -8.59 -0.73
N LYS A 46 -5.61 -9.00 -0.54
CA LYS A 46 -6.47 -8.63 0.60
C LYS A 46 -6.60 -7.10 0.80
N ILE A 47 -6.50 -6.35 -0.28
CA ILE A 47 -6.68 -4.89 -0.28
C ILE A 47 -8.18 -4.61 -0.31
N LYS A 48 -8.69 -3.91 0.70
CA LYS A 48 -10.11 -3.55 0.83
C LYS A 48 -10.41 -2.09 0.50
N THR A 49 -9.38 -1.28 0.30
CA THR A 49 -9.56 0.16 0.07
C THR A 49 -8.82 0.59 -1.18
N PRO A 50 -9.42 1.45 -2.01
CA PRO A 50 -8.76 1.98 -3.19
C PRO A 50 -7.53 2.80 -2.78
N GLY A 51 -6.52 2.79 -3.63
CA GLY A 51 -5.27 3.49 -3.41
C GLY A 51 -4.06 2.78 -3.99
N GLN A 52 -2.89 3.33 -3.68
CA GLN A 52 -1.61 2.86 -4.17
C GLN A 52 -0.90 2.03 -3.09
N TYR A 53 -0.34 0.90 -3.48
CA TYR A 53 0.30 -0.06 -2.59
C TYR A 53 1.62 -0.56 -3.17
N ALA A 54 2.56 -0.84 -2.28
CA ALA A 54 3.80 -1.51 -2.60
C ALA A 54 3.62 -3.03 -2.53
N LEU A 55 4.29 -3.79 -3.40
CA LEU A 55 4.26 -5.26 -3.34
C LEU A 55 5.27 -5.82 -2.33
N LYS A 56 6.39 -5.12 -2.13
CA LYS A 56 7.46 -5.53 -1.23
C LYS A 56 7.99 -4.31 -0.50
N VAL A 57 8.13 -4.41 0.82
CA VAL A 57 8.61 -3.32 1.68
C VAL A 57 9.76 -3.85 2.54
N ARG A 58 10.86 -3.09 2.68
CA ARG A 58 12.01 -3.42 3.54
C ARG A 58 12.15 -2.46 4.72
#